data_AF-A0A2M8KYL3-F1
#
_entry.id   AF-A0A2M8KYL3-F1
#
_cell.length_a   1.000
_cell.length_b   1.000
_cell.length_c   1.000
_cell.angle_alpha   90.00
_cell.angle_beta   90.00
_cell.angle_gamma   90.00
#
_symmetry.space_group_name_H-M   'P 1'
#
loop_
_entity.id
_entity.type
_entity.pdbx_description
1 polymer ?
#
loop_
_entity_poly.entity_id
_entity_poly.type
_entity_poly.pdbx_seq_one_letter_code
_entity_poly.pdbx_strand_id
1 'polypeptide(L)'
;MSLNPCKLSRDIFLETLAAETTDYQSRRIAGPNAATRNIDIMAAELAANGYVGPEVRAMVLDEELTHAVEILAAQEAAYAVVPRSYEQIGNDLVDIHRQSLRQVFSGGIEHSEQEVLDGVPGAGWELERRKAELNNLEIILAMPENTACIEISAPPTDRPEHEQLAQHYNGLTMIRVSTKKPGGKVMQYNYALPLSNPEFLLAVQEKLGRDSTEMVVNSQELLERPITQTVDQASSSLVHEIDNLIGAAMLEVAVGHSAIRMIRKAIANRREAWDFVSSDEHADIHNEFLGGMEYAARLNMTEREHAVSAIRSGFWKEYKDRFNDRKISNQAGGIIAEAASRAVAAGDVFIACGSTVSATQFTAQESTASRASIANSLLREVKGSGNCSACGAKGVLYGCGVFCGRCNEKWCSEYKRTGKQLSPRQLSYLSYSRGTKPEADTADMFEELRQDWKRMG
;
A
#
# COMPACT_ATOMS: atom_id res chain seq x y z
N MET A 1 -11.57 -10.98 53.31
CA MET A 1 -10.69 -10.30 52.33
C MET A 1 -10.96 -10.89 50.96
N SER A 2 -11.79 -10.24 50.15
CA SER A 2 -12.10 -10.71 48.80
C SER A 2 -11.02 -10.22 47.83
N LEU A 3 -10.27 -11.15 47.26
CA LEU A 3 -9.36 -10.85 46.15
C LEU A 3 -10.22 -10.48 44.93
N ASN A 4 -9.94 -9.30 44.37
CA ASN A 4 -10.67 -8.76 43.23
C ASN A 4 -10.20 -9.46 41.94
N PRO A 5 -11.04 -10.26 41.25
CA PRO A 5 -10.60 -11.10 40.12
C PRO A 5 -10.01 -10.31 38.95
N CYS A 6 -10.45 -9.06 38.74
CA CYS A 6 -9.93 -8.18 37.67
C CYS A 6 -8.52 -7.62 37.94
N LYS A 7 -8.04 -7.63 39.19
CA LYS A 7 -6.65 -7.22 39.50
C LYS A 7 -5.67 -8.36 39.24
N LEU A 8 -6.06 -9.59 39.58
CA LEU A 8 -5.24 -10.78 39.31
C LEU A 8 -5.05 -11.00 37.80
N SER A 9 -6.06 -10.76 36.96
CA SER A 9 -5.90 -10.91 35.51
C SER A 9 -5.02 -9.83 34.88
N ARG A 10 -4.95 -8.63 35.47
CA ARG A 10 -4.12 -7.51 34.99
C ARG A 10 -2.64 -7.73 35.32
N ASP A 11 -2.35 -8.19 36.53
CA ASP A 11 -0.96 -8.45 36.94
C ASP A 11 -0.41 -9.69 36.22
N ILE A 12 -1.24 -10.72 36.01
CA ILE A 12 -0.90 -11.87 35.16
C ILE A 12 -0.72 -11.45 33.69
N PHE A 13 -1.57 -10.57 33.15
CA PHE A 13 -1.41 -10.07 31.77
C PHE A 13 -0.13 -9.25 31.59
N LEU A 14 0.24 -8.41 32.56
CA LEU A 14 1.48 -7.61 32.52
C LEU A 14 2.73 -8.48 32.73
N GLU A 15 2.67 -9.50 33.60
CA GLU A 15 3.76 -10.48 33.77
C GLU A 15 3.88 -11.41 32.55
N THR A 16 2.77 -11.75 31.89
CA THR A 16 2.78 -12.55 30.65
C THR A 16 3.31 -11.73 29.48
N LEU A 17 2.95 -10.44 29.35
CA LEU A 17 3.54 -9.53 28.36
C LEU A 17 5.04 -9.31 28.63
N ALA A 18 5.46 -9.17 29.88
CA ALA A 18 6.88 -9.03 30.24
C ALA A 18 7.68 -10.33 29.99
N ALA A 19 7.12 -11.50 30.30
CA ALA A 19 7.75 -12.79 30.04
C ALA A 19 7.76 -13.14 28.53
N GLU A 20 6.71 -12.80 27.79
CA GLU A 20 6.61 -13.04 26.35
C GLU A 20 7.40 -12.03 25.51
N THR A 21 7.59 -10.79 25.96
CA THR A 21 8.54 -9.86 25.32
C THR A 21 9.99 -10.34 25.46
N THR A 22 10.31 -11.09 26.52
CA THR A 22 11.63 -11.69 26.70
C THR A 22 11.85 -12.91 25.79
N ASP A 23 10.79 -13.68 25.48
CA ASP A 23 10.85 -14.80 24.50
C ASP A 23 10.62 -14.35 23.04
N TYR A 24 9.99 -13.20 22.82
CA TYR A 24 9.88 -12.55 21.50
C TYR A 24 11.24 -12.01 21.04
N GLN A 25 12.06 -11.51 21.97
CA GLN A 25 13.46 -11.16 21.70
C GLN A 25 14.35 -12.40 21.43
N SER A 26 13.95 -13.60 21.88
CA SER A 26 14.75 -14.83 21.75
C SER A 26 14.54 -15.56 20.42
N ARG A 27 13.40 -15.36 19.74
CA ARG A 27 13.11 -15.93 18.41
C ARG A 27 13.63 -15.02 17.29
N ARG A 28 14.97 -15.00 17.16
CA ARG A 28 15.69 -14.47 15.99
C ARG A 28 15.31 -15.25 14.72
N ILE A 29 14.27 -14.79 14.05
CA ILE A 29 14.10 -14.88 12.60
C ILE A 29 13.97 -13.42 12.17
N ALA A 30 14.79 -12.96 11.22
CA ALA A 30 14.86 -11.61 10.66
C ALA A 30 13.74 -10.68 11.18
N GLY A 31 14.11 -9.69 12.01
CA GLY A 31 13.13 -8.76 12.59
C GLY A 31 12.19 -8.26 11.49
N PRO A 32 10.86 -8.21 11.77
CA PRO A 32 9.88 -7.94 10.73
C PRO A 32 10.26 -6.65 10.02
N ASN A 33 10.36 -6.70 8.68
CA ASN A 33 10.54 -5.49 7.90
C ASN A 33 9.35 -4.55 8.22
N ALA A 34 9.56 -3.23 8.10
CA ALA A 34 8.49 -2.27 8.34
C ALA A 34 7.23 -2.58 7.50
N ALA A 35 7.40 -3.24 6.35
CA ALA A 35 6.33 -3.67 5.46
C ALA A 35 5.47 -4.84 5.97
N THR A 36 5.93 -5.67 6.92
CA THR A 36 5.22 -6.87 7.43
C THR A 36 4.99 -6.87 8.94
N ARG A 37 5.58 -5.93 9.70
CA ARG A 37 5.41 -5.81 11.16
C ARG A 37 3.95 -5.96 11.60
N ASN A 38 3.04 -5.30 10.91
CA ASN A 38 1.62 -5.32 11.23
C ASN A 38 0.95 -6.67 11.02
N ILE A 39 1.33 -7.40 9.96
CA ILE A 39 0.79 -8.75 9.74
C ILE A 39 1.35 -9.74 10.76
N ASP A 40 2.60 -9.53 11.20
CA ASP A 40 3.23 -10.40 12.20
C ASP A 40 2.62 -10.19 13.60
N ILE A 41 2.25 -8.96 13.95
CA ILE A 41 1.46 -8.67 15.16
C ILE A 41 0.09 -9.37 15.09
N MET A 42 -0.62 -9.26 13.96
CA MET A 42 -1.88 -9.99 13.77
C MET A 42 -1.71 -11.50 13.87
N ALA A 43 -0.64 -12.05 13.30
CA ALA A 43 -0.35 -13.49 13.36
C ALA A 43 -0.05 -13.94 14.80
N ALA A 44 0.69 -13.14 15.56
CA ALA A 44 0.97 -13.40 16.98
C ALA A 44 -0.32 -13.40 17.82
N GLU A 45 -1.20 -12.41 17.61
CA GLU A 45 -2.47 -12.33 18.34
C GLU A 45 -3.42 -13.49 18.00
N LEU A 46 -3.48 -13.87 16.72
CA LEU A 46 -4.21 -15.07 16.30
C LEU A 46 -3.67 -16.34 16.94
N ALA A 47 -2.35 -16.47 17.06
CA ALA A 47 -1.72 -17.63 17.68
C ALA A 47 -1.99 -17.69 19.20
N ALA A 48 -1.97 -16.55 19.89
CA ALA A 48 -2.19 -16.46 21.33
C ALA A 48 -3.67 -16.59 21.71
N ASN A 49 -4.56 -15.88 21.00
CA ASN A 49 -5.95 -15.65 21.42
C ASN A 49 -6.97 -16.35 20.51
N GLY A 50 -6.57 -16.82 19.32
CA GLY A 50 -7.47 -17.40 18.32
C GLY A 50 -8.28 -16.36 17.52
N TYR A 51 -8.11 -15.06 17.80
CA TYR A 51 -8.73 -13.94 17.08
C TYR A 51 -7.80 -12.71 17.11
N VAL A 52 -8.00 -11.77 16.19
CA VAL A 52 -7.35 -10.45 16.21
C VAL A 52 -8.29 -9.46 16.89
N GLY A 53 -7.81 -8.76 17.91
CA GLY A 53 -8.56 -7.78 18.67
C GLY A 53 -8.84 -6.50 17.87
N PRO A 54 -9.84 -5.71 18.29
CA PRO A 54 -10.22 -4.48 17.59
C PRO A 54 -9.08 -3.44 17.59
N GLU A 55 -8.24 -3.41 18.63
CA GLU A 55 -7.12 -2.47 18.73
C GLU A 55 -6.04 -2.74 17.67
N VAL A 56 -5.63 -4.01 17.50
CA VAL A 56 -4.66 -4.41 16.47
C VAL A 56 -5.24 -4.19 15.07
N ARG A 57 -6.52 -4.51 14.84
CA ARG A 57 -7.19 -4.23 13.56
C ARG A 57 -7.17 -2.73 13.22
N ALA A 58 -7.49 -1.87 14.19
CA ALA A 58 -7.48 -0.43 14.00
C ALA A 58 -6.07 0.09 13.68
N MET A 59 -5.07 -0.42 14.40
CA MET A 59 -3.66 -0.09 14.18
C MET A 59 -3.18 -0.46 12.78
N VAL A 60 -3.46 -1.69 12.32
CA VAL A 60 -3.06 -2.13 10.97
C VAL A 60 -3.77 -1.34 9.88
N LEU A 61 -5.06 -1.01 10.07
CA LEU A 61 -5.78 -0.17 9.12
C LEU A 61 -5.20 1.24 9.06
N ASP A 62 -4.96 1.89 10.21
CA ASP A 62 -4.46 3.27 10.28
C ASP A 62 -3.09 3.44 9.58
N GLU A 63 -2.19 2.48 9.75
CA GLU A 63 -0.89 2.50 9.06
C GLU A 63 -1.07 2.38 7.54
N GLU A 64 -1.95 1.48 7.07
CA GLU A 64 -2.12 1.27 5.63
C GLU A 64 -2.93 2.37 4.95
N LEU A 65 -3.81 3.06 5.68
CA LEU A 65 -4.42 4.31 5.24
C LEU A 65 -3.37 5.41 5.08
N THR A 66 -2.37 5.46 5.96
CA THR A 66 -1.24 6.40 5.83
C THR A 66 -0.45 6.14 4.56
N HIS A 67 -0.08 4.89 4.29
CA HIS A 67 0.58 4.53 3.04
C HIS A 67 -0.28 4.85 1.81
N ALA A 68 -1.59 4.62 1.87
CA ALA A 68 -2.50 4.98 0.78
C ALA A 68 -2.47 6.50 0.51
N VAL A 69 -2.43 7.34 1.55
CA VAL A 69 -2.28 8.79 1.39
C VAL A 69 -0.96 9.17 0.74
N GLU A 70 0.15 8.57 1.16
CA GLU A 70 1.47 8.83 0.56
C GLU A 70 1.52 8.44 -0.93
N ILE A 71 0.88 7.33 -1.30
CA ILE A 71 0.77 6.88 -2.69
C ILE A 71 -0.06 7.85 -3.52
N LEU A 72 -1.21 8.29 -3.00
CA LEU A 72 -2.03 9.32 -3.65
C LEU A 72 -1.22 10.62 -3.80
N ALA A 73 -0.40 10.96 -2.81
CA ALA A 73 0.45 12.14 -2.88
C ALA A 73 1.49 12.04 -4.01
N ALA A 74 2.22 10.92 -4.07
CA ALA A 74 3.24 10.67 -5.08
C ALA A 74 2.68 10.57 -6.50
N GLN A 75 1.68 9.71 -6.70
CA GLN A 75 1.26 9.31 -8.04
C GLN A 75 0.22 10.25 -8.65
N GLU A 76 -0.61 10.86 -7.80
CA GLU A 76 -1.65 11.78 -8.27
C GLU A 76 -1.22 13.24 -8.09
N ALA A 77 0.08 13.48 -7.83
CA ALA A 77 0.63 14.79 -7.52
C ALA A 77 -0.20 15.53 -6.46
N ALA A 78 -0.79 14.77 -5.53
CA ALA A 78 -1.58 15.33 -4.45
C ALA A 78 -0.61 15.81 -3.37
N TYR A 79 -0.81 17.03 -2.91
CA TYR A 79 -0.36 17.35 -1.57
C TYR A 79 -1.28 16.61 -0.59
N ALA A 80 -0.74 16.04 0.48
CA ALA A 80 -1.56 15.44 1.53
C ALA A 80 -0.99 15.69 2.92
N VAL A 81 -1.88 15.90 3.90
CA VAL A 81 -1.52 15.92 5.31
C VAL A 81 -2.12 14.72 6.02
N VAL A 82 -1.28 14.03 6.79
CA VAL A 82 -1.72 12.99 7.72
C VAL A 82 -1.58 13.52 9.14
N PRO A 83 -2.69 13.80 9.84
CA PRO A 83 -2.64 14.24 11.22
C PRO A 83 -2.38 13.05 12.16
N ARG A 84 -1.46 13.23 13.11
CA ARG A 84 -1.13 12.29 14.17
C ARG A 84 -1.22 12.96 15.53
N SER A 85 -1.61 12.18 16.54
CA SER A 85 -1.67 12.66 17.92
C SER A 85 -0.96 11.67 18.83
N TYR A 86 -0.12 12.21 19.70
CA TYR A 86 0.64 11.47 20.70
C TYR A 86 0.39 12.00 22.10
N GLU A 87 0.41 11.10 23.07
CA GLU A 87 0.45 11.37 24.50
C GLU A 87 1.88 11.25 24.98
N GLN A 88 2.40 12.28 25.65
CA GLN A 88 3.71 12.20 26.29
C GLN A 88 3.61 11.40 27.59
N ILE A 89 4.30 10.27 27.65
CA ILE A 89 4.37 9.41 28.84
C ILE A 89 5.84 9.29 29.25
N GLY A 90 6.23 10.00 30.31
CA GLY A 90 7.63 10.09 30.71
C GLY A 90 8.49 10.74 29.62
N ASN A 91 9.53 10.03 29.16
CA ASN A 91 10.45 10.45 28.11
C ASN A 91 10.12 9.82 26.76
N ASP A 92 8.84 9.67 26.45
CA ASP A 92 8.38 9.03 25.21
C ASP A 92 7.07 9.65 24.71
N LEU A 93 6.80 9.44 23.43
CA LEU A 93 5.54 9.78 22.77
C LEU A 93 4.82 8.50 22.39
N VAL A 94 3.60 8.36 22.87
CA VAL A 94 2.77 7.17 22.64
C VAL A 94 1.57 7.55 21.78
N ASP A 95 1.35 6.83 20.69
CA ASP A 95 0.26 7.12 19.76
C ASP A 95 -1.12 6.63 20.29
N ILE A 96 -2.16 6.82 19.48
CA ILE A 96 -3.54 6.40 19.81
C ILE A 96 -3.71 4.87 19.92
N HIS A 97 -2.77 4.11 19.33
CA HIS A 97 -2.71 2.65 19.35
C HIS A 97 -1.75 2.12 20.42
N ARG A 98 -1.29 2.99 21.33
CA ARG A 98 -0.35 2.66 22.41
C ARG A 98 1.03 2.23 21.93
N GLN A 99 1.42 2.59 20.71
CA GLN A 99 2.77 2.38 20.22
C GLN A 99 3.71 3.47 20.73
N SER A 100 4.84 3.04 21.31
CA SER A 100 5.95 3.90 21.70
C SER A 100 6.72 4.34 20.45
N LEU A 101 6.78 5.65 20.20
CA LEU A 101 7.52 6.19 19.07
C LEU A 101 9.03 5.96 19.22
N ARG A 102 9.54 6.02 20.45
CA ARG A 102 10.93 5.63 20.74
C ARG A 102 11.22 4.18 20.35
N GLN A 103 10.35 3.24 20.71
CA GLN A 103 10.52 1.83 20.33
C GLN A 103 10.44 1.63 18.82
N VAL A 104 9.55 2.36 18.13
CA VAL A 104 9.47 2.32 16.67
C VAL A 104 10.79 2.77 16.03
N PHE A 105 11.34 3.91 16.47
CA PHE A 105 12.63 4.38 15.96
C PHE A 105 13.80 3.47 16.32
N SER A 106 13.88 2.99 17.57
CA SER A 106 14.93 2.06 17.98
C SER A 106 14.88 0.74 17.20
N GLY A 107 13.69 0.18 16.99
CA GLY A 107 13.53 -1.02 16.15
C GLY A 107 13.92 -0.78 14.69
N GLY A 108 13.63 0.41 14.15
CA GLY A 108 14.09 0.82 12.83
C GLY A 108 15.61 0.93 12.74
N ILE A 109 16.26 1.48 13.77
CA ILE A 109 17.74 1.54 13.86
C ILE A 109 18.33 0.14 13.88
N GLU A 110 17.85 -0.76 14.74
CA GLU A 110 18.33 -2.15 14.82
C GLU A 110 18.17 -2.88 13.47
N HIS A 111 17.08 -2.63 12.76
CA HIS A 111 16.86 -3.19 11.42
C HIS A 111 17.89 -2.67 10.42
N SER A 112 18.07 -1.34 10.33
CA SER A 112 19.04 -0.75 9.41
C SER A 112 20.49 -1.12 9.75
N GLU A 113 20.82 -1.32 11.03
CA GLU A 113 22.13 -1.86 11.44
C GLU A 113 22.36 -3.27 10.86
N GLN A 114 21.33 -4.12 10.87
CA GLN A 114 21.41 -5.44 10.26
C GLN A 114 21.55 -5.36 8.73
N GLU A 115 20.80 -4.48 8.06
CA GLU A 115 20.92 -4.28 6.61
C GLU A 115 22.31 -3.76 6.20
N VAL A 116 22.94 -2.92 7.04
CA VAL A 116 24.34 -2.50 6.86
C VAL A 116 25.28 -3.69 6.93
N LEU A 117 25.09 -4.58 7.92
CA LEU A 117 25.90 -5.80 8.05
C LEU A 117 25.71 -6.74 6.87
N ASP A 118 24.49 -6.82 6.33
CA ASP A 118 24.13 -7.65 5.18
C ASP A 118 24.55 -7.02 3.84
N GLY A 119 25.07 -5.80 3.86
CA GLY A 119 25.58 -5.10 2.67
C GLY A 119 24.47 -4.60 1.73
N VAL A 120 23.28 -4.33 2.26
CA VAL A 120 22.16 -3.77 1.48
C VAL A 120 22.55 -2.38 0.96
N PRO A 121 22.42 -2.11 -0.35
CA PRO A 121 22.72 -0.80 -0.92
C PRO A 121 21.95 0.31 -0.21
N GLY A 122 22.69 1.31 0.25
CA GLY A 122 22.15 2.50 0.91
C GLY A 122 21.73 2.37 2.38
N ALA A 123 21.84 1.18 2.99
CA ALA A 123 21.42 0.98 4.39
C ALA A 123 22.20 1.86 5.38
N GLY A 124 23.48 2.17 5.09
CA GLY A 124 24.32 2.98 5.96
C GLY A 124 23.83 4.41 6.15
N TRP A 125 23.25 5.02 5.11
CA TRP A 125 22.70 6.36 5.23
C TRP A 125 21.26 6.33 5.76
N GLU A 126 20.47 5.29 5.48
CA GLU A 126 19.16 5.10 6.14
C GLU A 126 19.33 4.95 7.66
N LEU A 127 20.36 4.23 8.11
CA LEU A 127 20.70 4.12 9.53
C LEU A 127 20.95 5.50 10.18
N GLU A 128 21.74 6.36 9.55
CA GLU A 128 21.98 7.72 10.06
C GLU A 128 20.68 8.55 10.05
N ARG A 129 19.82 8.37 9.05
CA ARG A 129 18.49 9.00 9.04
C ARG A 129 17.65 8.58 10.24
N ARG A 130 17.58 7.28 10.55
CA ARG A 130 16.83 6.75 11.70
C ARG A 130 17.35 7.27 13.04
N LYS A 131 18.67 7.43 13.16
CA LYS A 131 19.29 8.07 14.33
C LYS A 131 18.89 9.54 14.45
N ALA A 132 18.82 10.27 13.33
CA ALA A 132 18.34 11.65 13.32
C ALA A 132 16.86 11.75 13.75
N GLU A 133 15.98 10.86 13.30
CA GLU A 133 14.58 10.79 13.75
C GLU A 133 14.47 10.56 15.27
N LEU A 134 15.29 9.66 15.81
CA LEU A 134 15.34 9.43 17.26
C LEU A 134 15.86 10.64 18.03
N ASN A 135 16.85 11.36 17.49
CA ASN A 135 17.34 12.60 18.10
C ASN A 135 16.27 13.71 18.06
N ASN A 136 15.52 13.81 16.96
CA ASN A 136 14.43 14.77 16.83
C ASN A 136 13.31 14.50 17.83
N LEU A 137 13.06 13.24 18.21
CA LEU A 137 12.15 12.91 19.30
C LEU A 137 12.56 13.57 20.62
N GLU A 138 13.85 13.62 20.95
CA GLU A 138 14.34 14.30 22.15
C GLU A 138 14.06 15.81 22.09
N ILE A 139 14.25 16.42 20.92
CA ILE A 139 13.94 17.83 20.68
C ILE A 139 12.44 18.09 20.91
N ILE A 140 11.58 17.24 20.35
CA ILE A 140 10.11 17.34 20.50
C ILE A 140 9.69 17.17 21.96
N LEU A 141 10.31 16.24 22.70
CA LEU A 141 10.02 16.03 24.12
C LEU A 141 10.45 17.23 24.96
N ALA A 142 11.60 17.82 24.65
CA ALA A 142 12.18 18.96 25.37
C ALA A 142 11.57 20.31 24.99
N MET A 143 10.94 20.44 23.81
CA MET A 143 10.42 21.74 23.37
C MET A 143 9.30 22.26 24.30
N PRO A 144 9.22 23.59 24.49
CA PRO A 144 8.15 24.18 25.28
C PRO A 144 6.80 24.10 24.55
N GLU A 145 5.72 24.34 25.29
CA GLU A 145 4.39 24.48 24.70
C GLU A 145 4.38 25.65 23.70
N ASN A 146 3.56 25.52 22.65
CA ASN A 146 3.46 26.50 21.54
C ASN A 146 4.72 26.63 20.66
N THR A 147 5.67 25.71 20.77
CA THR A 147 6.73 25.52 19.79
C THR A 147 6.35 24.42 18.79
N ALA A 148 6.64 24.67 17.52
CA ALA A 148 6.70 23.65 16.48
C ALA A 148 8.14 23.20 16.26
N CYS A 149 8.33 21.89 16.13
CA CYS A 149 9.50 21.27 15.56
C CYS A 149 9.14 20.84 14.13
N ILE A 150 9.88 21.31 13.13
CA ILE A 150 9.63 21.07 11.72
C ILE A 150 10.78 20.26 11.15
N GLU A 151 10.51 19.00 10.85
CA GLU A 151 11.46 18.05 10.30
C GLU A 151 11.27 17.97 8.78
N ILE A 152 12.34 18.01 8.00
CA ILE A 152 12.30 17.88 6.54
C ILE A 152 13.09 16.62 6.17
N SER A 153 12.39 15.60 5.67
CA SER A 153 12.98 14.36 5.16
C SER A 153 12.77 14.30 3.64
N ALA A 154 13.86 14.24 2.89
CA ALA A 154 13.82 14.12 1.43
C ALA A 154 14.77 13.01 0.96
N PRO A 155 14.54 12.41 -0.23
CA PRO A 155 15.51 11.52 -0.84
C PRO A 155 16.84 12.23 -1.08
N PRO A 156 17.96 11.53 -0.88
CA PRO A 156 19.26 12.10 -1.15
C PRO A 156 19.46 12.35 -2.65
N THR A 157 19.82 13.57 -3.03
CA THR A 157 20.04 13.94 -4.45
C THR A 157 21.39 13.49 -5.00
N ASP A 158 22.33 13.16 -4.12
CA ASP A 158 23.71 12.77 -4.43
C ASP A 158 23.91 11.25 -4.46
N ARG A 159 22.88 10.46 -4.16
CA ARG A 159 22.96 9.00 -4.11
C ARG A 159 22.46 8.36 -5.41
N PRO A 160 23.02 7.21 -5.82
CA PRO A 160 22.52 6.48 -6.98
C PRO A 160 21.05 6.05 -6.83
N GLU A 161 20.31 6.06 -7.95
CA GLU A 161 18.90 5.67 -7.99
C GLU A 161 18.66 4.26 -7.42
N HIS A 162 19.55 3.30 -7.70
CA HIS A 162 19.40 1.93 -7.19
C HIS A 162 19.53 1.83 -5.66
N GLU A 163 20.30 2.71 -5.02
CA GLU A 163 20.37 2.78 -3.55
C GLU A 163 19.10 3.44 -2.99
N GLN A 164 18.62 4.51 -3.63
CA GLN A 164 17.37 5.16 -3.23
C GLN A 164 16.19 4.20 -3.32
N LEU A 165 16.10 3.42 -4.42
CA LEU A 165 15.07 2.40 -4.61
C LEU A 165 15.19 1.25 -3.60
N ALA A 166 16.41 0.82 -3.27
CA ALA A 166 16.64 -0.22 -2.26
C ALA A 166 16.11 0.19 -0.88
N GLN A 167 16.15 1.50 -0.58
CA GLN A 167 15.64 2.09 0.66
C GLN A 167 14.20 2.64 0.53
N HIS A 168 13.47 2.24 -0.52
CA HIS A 168 12.06 2.58 -0.74
C HIS A 168 11.76 4.07 -0.89
N TYR A 169 12.70 4.85 -1.43
CA TYR A 169 12.44 6.26 -1.78
C TYR A 169 11.71 6.39 -3.12
N ASN A 170 10.79 7.35 -3.18
CA ASN A 170 9.90 7.59 -4.32
C ASN A 170 9.94 9.04 -4.82
N GLY A 171 10.97 9.81 -4.47
CA GLY A 171 11.08 11.21 -4.87
C GLY A 171 10.13 12.17 -4.12
N LEU A 172 9.51 11.73 -3.02
CA LEU A 172 8.70 12.58 -2.15
C LEU A 172 9.55 13.34 -1.14
N THR A 173 9.18 14.58 -0.82
CA THR A 173 9.58 15.22 0.44
C THR A 173 8.51 14.99 1.50
N MET A 174 8.92 14.55 2.68
CA MET A 174 8.10 14.47 3.87
C MET A 174 8.46 15.62 4.80
N ILE A 175 7.52 16.50 5.11
CA ILE A 175 7.69 17.51 6.16
C ILE A 175 6.85 17.09 7.36
N ARG A 176 7.43 17.00 8.56
CA ARG A 176 6.68 16.67 9.78
C ARG A 176 6.67 17.88 10.69
N VAL A 177 5.49 18.37 11.03
CA VAL A 177 5.32 19.52 11.92
C VAL A 177 4.75 19.02 13.24
N SER A 178 5.61 18.90 14.24
CA SER A 178 5.27 18.45 15.59
C SER A 178 5.04 19.65 16.50
N THR A 179 3.84 19.79 17.05
CA THR A 179 3.45 20.88 17.95
C THR A 179 3.08 20.34 19.32
N LYS A 180 3.60 20.97 20.38
CA LYS A 180 3.31 20.59 21.76
C LYS A 180 2.14 21.43 22.29
N LYS A 181 1.06 20.74 22.63
CA LYS A 181 -0.14 21.32 23.24
C LYS A 181 -0.07 21.26 24.77
N PRO A 182 -0.84 22.12 25.46
CA PRO A 182 -1.00 22.01 26.90
C PRO A 182 -1.40 20.61 27.36
N GLY A 183 -0.79 20.16 28.46
CA GLY A 183 -1.09 18.84 29.06
C GLY A 183 -0.33 17.67 28.43
N GLY A 184 0.82 17.92 27.79
CA GLY A 184 1.70 16.85 27.31
C GLY A 184 1.21 16.13 26.04
N LYS A 185 0.26 16.72 25.31
CA LYS A 185 -0.17 16.17 24.01
C LYS A 185 0.71 16.75 22.90
N VAL A 186 1.17 15.90 22.00
CA VAL A 186 1.88 16.32 20.79
C VAL A 186 0.98 16.04 19.58
N MET A 187 0.73 17.07 18.77
CA MET A 187 0.08 16.89 17.47
C MET A 187 1.14 17.00 16.40
N GLN A 188 1.19 16.02 15.50
CA GLN A 188 2.09 16.03 14.36
C GLN A 188 1.27 16.08 13.08
N TYR A 189 1.72 16.87 12.11
CA TYR A 189 1.14 16.96 10.78
C TYR A 189 2.20 16.53 9.78
N ASN A 190 1.96 15.39 9.12
CA ASN A 190 2.89 14.80 8.16
C ASN A 190 2.46 15.19 6.75
N TYR A 191 3.24 16.06 6.11
CA TYR A 191 3.00 16.56 4.77
C TYR A 191 3.77 15.70 3.76
N ALA A 192 3.05 14.96 2.93
CA ALA A 192 3.62 14.21 1.80
C ALA A 192 3.59 15.09 0.54
N LEU A 193 4.75 15.38 -0.04
CA LEU A 193 4.92 16.37 -1.10
C LEU A 193 5.57 15.74 -2.34
N PRO A 194 4.98 15.90 -3.55
CA PRO A 194 5.45 15.26 -4.79
C PRO A 194 6.71 15.91 -5.40
N LEU A 195 7.54 16.57 -4.59
CA LEU A 195 8.72 17.31 -5.01
C LEU A 195 9.85 17.06 -4.04
N SER A 196 11.05 16.76 -4.54
CA SER A 196 12.27 16.58 -3.73
C SER A 196 13.50 17.27 -4.34
N ASN A 197 13.31 18.17 -5.30
CA ASN A 197 14.42 18.84 -5.97
C ASN A 197 15.06 19.92 -5.06
N PRO A 198 16.35 20.24 -5.24
CA PRO A 198 17.06 21.21 -4.40
C PRO A 198 16.41 22.59 -4.33
N GLU A 199 15.86 23.09 -5.44
CA GLU A 199 15.20 24.41 -5.49
C GLU A 199 13.98 24.44 -4.55
N PHE A 200 13.19 23.37 -4.55
CA PHE A 200 12.06 23.21 -3.65
C PHE A 200 12.49 23.15 -2.18
N LEU A 201 13.53 22.37 -1.86
CA LEU A 201 14.03 22.23 -0.49
C LEU A 201 14.57 23.56 0.06
N LEU A 202 15.25 24.36 -0.78
CA LEU A 202 15.72 25.69 -0.41
C LEU A 202 14.54 26.66 -0.22
N ALA A 203 13.57 26.67 -1.15
CA ALA A 203 12.40 27.52 -1.05
C ALA A 203 11.59 27.23 0.22
N VAL A 204 11.37 25.96 0.55
CA VAL A 204 10.68 25.56 1.79
C VAL A 204 11.42 26.07 3.03
N GLN A 205 12.74 25.87 3.11
CA GLN A 205 13.55 26.34 4.23
C GLN A 205 13.48 27.86 4.39
N GLU A 206 13.59 28.60 3.28
CA GLU A 206 13.46 30.07 3.27
C GLU A 206 12.10 30.51 3.80
N LYS A 207 11.00 29.93 3.30
CA LYS A 207 9.65 30.28 3.75
C LYS A 207 9.42 29.94 5.22
N LEU A 208 10.04 28.87 5.72
CA LEU A 208 9.99 28.47 7.14
C LEU A 208 10.96 29.28 8.02
N GLY A 209 11.65 30.28 7.47
CA GLY A 209 12.47 31.21 8.23
C GLY A 209 13.85 30.70 8.60
N ARG A 210 14.37 29.68 7.92
CA ARG A 210 15.77 29.26 8.10
C ARG A 210 16.70 30.31 7.48
N ASP A 211 17.74 30.69 8.23
CA ASP A 211 18.74 31.64 7.77
C ASP A 211 19.47 31.13 6.53
N SER A 212 19.75 32.04 5.58
CA SER A 212 20.37 31.70 4.29
C SER A 212 21.73 31.04 4.43
N THR A 213 22.48 31.33 5.50
CA THR A 213 23.76 30.70 5.83
C THR A 213 23.62 29.29 6.42
N GLU A 214 22.42 28.90 6.82
CA GLU A 214 22.11 27.60 7.40
C GLU A 214 21.30 26.68 6.47
N MET A 215 20.91 27.18 5.29
CA MET A 215 20.19 26.39 4.30
C MET A 215 21.05 25.26 3.75
N VAL A 216 20.48 24.06 3.74
CA VAL A 216 21.16 22.84 3.29
C VAL A 216 20.29 22.09 2.30
N VAL A 217 20.90 21.44 1.33
CA VAL A 217 20.22 20.54 0.39
C VAL A 217 20.55 19.08 0.68
N ASN A 218 21.51 18.83 1.57
CA ASN A 218 21.86 17.50 2.02
C ASN A 218 20.68 16.92 2.84
N SER A 219 20.10 15.83 2.35
CA SER A 219 18.93 15.17 2.97
C SER A 219 19.14 14.76 4.43
N GLN A 220 20.36 14.34 4.80
CA GLN A 220 20.69 13.96 6.17
C GLN A 220 20.75 15.19 7.07
N GLU A 221 21.48 16.23 6.66
CA GLU A 221 21.59 17.48 7.43
C GLU A 221 20.24 18.20 7.57
N LEU A 222 19.37 18.09 6.57
CA LEU A 222 17.99 18.61 6.63
C LEU A 222 17.20 18.00 7.79
N LEU A 223 17.35 16.70 8.01
CA LEU A 223 16.63 15.98 9.05
C LEU A 223 17.29 16.14 10.42
N GLU A 224 18.62 16.13 10.50
CA GLU A 224 19.40 16.32 11.74
C GLU A 224 19.25 17.72 12.35
N ARG A 225 18.87 18.69 11.53
CA ARG A 225 18.67 20.08 11.93
C ARG A 225 17.20 20.43 11.72
N PRO A 226 16.27 20.02 12.58
CA PRO A 226 14.90 20.47 12.46
C PRO A 226 14.80 21.98 12.69
N ILE A 227 13.82 22.63 12.06
CA ILE A 227 13.53 24.05 12.28
C ILE A 227 12.60 24.14 13.49
N THR A 228 12.99 24.90 14.50
CA THR A 228 12.14 25.17 15.67
C THR A 228 11.55 26.56 15.58
N GLN A 229 10.22 26.65 15.55
CA GLN A 229 9.50 27.92 15.49
C GLN A 229 8.61 28.07 16.72
N THR A 230 8.83 29.12 17.50
CA THR A 230 7.96 29.48 18.63
C THR A 230 7.09 30.64 18.22
N VAL A 231 5.78 30.53 18.43
CA VAL A 231 4.83 31.62 18.13
C VAL A 231 3.94 31.90 19.34
N ASP A 232 3.56 33.17 19.48
CA ASP A 232 2.64 33.63 20.54
C ASP A 232 1.17 33.24 20.27
N GLN A 233 0.90 32.54 19.17
CA GLN A 233 -0.46 32.16 18.73
C GLN A 233 -0.78 30.69 19.07
N ALA A 234 -2.08 30.37 19.09
CA ALA A 234 -2.55 29.00 19.29
C ALA A 234 -1.98 28.04 18.23
N SER A 235 -1.64 26.82 18.63
CA SER A 235 -0.94 25.83 17.78
C SER A 235 -1.67 25.50 16.46
N SER A 236 -2.99 25.66 16.41
CA SER A 236 -3.77 25.45 15.17
C SER A 236 -3.48 26.50 14.09
N SER A 237 -3.23 27.75 14.49
CA SER A 237 -2.88 28.83 13.56
C SER A 237 -1.49 28.62 12.98
N LEU A 238 -0.54 28.13 13.80
CA LEU A 238 0.82 27.81 13.37
C LEU A 238 0.86 26.75 12.26
N VAL A 239 0.06 25.68 12.41
CA VAL A 239 0.00 24.61 11.41
C VAL A 239 -0.60 25.10 10.09
N HIS A 240 -1.61 25.97 10.14
CA HIS A 240 -2.18 26.59 8.95
C HIS A 240 -1.19 27.55 8.27
N GLU A 241 -0.42 28.30 9.06
CA GLU A 241 0.63 29.16 8.55
C GLU A 241 1.72 28.34 7.85
N ILE A 242 2.23 27.28 8.50
CA ILE A 242 3.22 26.38 7.92
C ILE A 242 2.69 25.73 6.63
N ASP A 243 1.44 25.28 6.61
CA ASP A 243 0.82 24.76 5.38
C ASP A 243 0.81 25.80 4.24
N ASN A 244 0.46 27.06 4.54
CA ASN A 244 0.48 28.13 3.56
C ASN A 244 1.90 28.43 3.06
N LEU A 245 2.90 28.38 3.94
CA LEU A 245 4.32 28.58 3.59
C LEU A 245 4.85 27.46 2.69
N ILE A 246 4.52 26.19 3.00
CA ILE A 246 4.82 25.04 2.14
C ILE A 246 4.13 25.22 0.78
N GLY A 247 2.86 25.64 0.77
CA GLY A 247 2.12 25.93 -0.45
C GLY A 247 2.74 27.04 -1.30
N ALA A 248 3.23 28.11 -0.66
CA ALA A 248 3.93 29.20 -1.35
C ALA A 248 5.24 28.72 -1.98
N ALA A 249 6.04 27.90 -1.27
CA ALA A 249 7.25 27.29 -1.81
C ALA A 249 6.95 26.39 -3.02
N MET A 250 5.87 25.60 -2.96
CA MET A 250 5.43 24.79 -4.11
C MET A 250 4.98 25.65 -5.30
N LEU A 251 4.28 26.77 -5.05
CA LEU A 251 3.85 27.67 -6.12
C LEU A 251 5.04 28.31 -6.83
N GLU A 252 6.08 28.67 -6.09
CA GLU A 252 7.30 29.29 -6.60
C GLU A 252 8.09 28.34 -7.53
N VAL A 253 8.25 27.08 -7.11
CA VAL A 253 9.11 26.12 -7.81
C VAL A 253 8.35 25.24 -8.81
N ALA A 254 7.07 24.97 -8.54
CA ALA A 254 6.29 24.00 -9.30
C ALA A 254 4.82 24.43 -9.44
N VAL A 255 4.59 25.53 -10.17
CA VAL A 255 3.26 26.12 -10.43
C VAL A 255 2.21 25.07 -10.82
N GLY A 256 2.56 24.07 -11.64
CA GLY A 256 1.63 22.99 -12.03
C GLY A 256 1.12 22.16 -10.86
N HIS A 257 2.01 21.75 -9.94
CA HIS A 257 1.64 21.02 -8.73
C HIS A 257 0.78 21.87 -7.80
N SER A 258 1.16 23.14 -7.62
CA SER A 258 0.38 24.10 -6.82
C SER A 258 -1.00 24.39 -7.43
N ALA A 259 -1.11 24.50 -8.75
CA ALA A 259 -2.37 24.72 -9.44
C ALA A 259 -3.30 23.51 -9.32
N ILE A 260 -2.78 22.28 -9.47
CA ILE A 260 -3.55 21.05 -9.22
C ILE A 260 -4.09 21.03 -7.78
N ARG A 261 -3.26 21.39 -6.80
CA ARG A 261 -3.67 21.52 -5.39
C ARG A 261 -4.79 22.55 -5.23
N MET A 262 -4.62 23.76 -5.77
CA MET A 262 -5.62 24.83 -5.69
C MET A 262 -6.93 24.45 -6.36
N ILE A 263 -6.87 23.82 -7.54
CA ILE A 263 -8.05 23.31 -8.26
C ILE A 263 -8.75 22.23 -7.43
N ARG A 264 -8.01 21.29 -6.85
CA ARG A 264 -8.60 20.25 -5.98
C ARG A 264 -9.21 20.83 -4.71
N LYS A 265 -8.61 21.85 -4.09
CA LYS A 265 -9.17 22.55 -2.92
C LYS A 265 -10.40 23.40 -3.27
N ALA A 266 -10.42 24.02 -4.45
CA ALA A 266 -11.50 24.90 -4.91
C ALA A 266 -12.71 24.12 -5.44
N ILE A 267 -12.48 22.96 -6.07
CA ILE A 267 -13.52 21.99 -6.37
C ILE A 267 -13.88 21.35 -5.03
N ALA A 268 -14.88 21.91 -4.33
CA ALA A 268 -15.37 21.49 -3.01
C ALA A 268 -15.82 20.00 -2.88
N ASN A 269 -15.54 19.17 -3.89
CA ASN A 269 -15.92 17.77 -4.03
C ASN A 269 -14.74 16.78 -4.01
N ARG A 270 -13.48 17.21 -3.82
CA ARG A 270 -12.37 16.27 -3.55
C ARG A 270 -11.79 16.56 -2.16
N ARG A 271 -12.25 15.77 -1.19
CA ARG A 271 -11.74 15.74 0.19
C ARG A 271 -10.22 15.65 0.17
N GLU A 272 -9.57 16.21 1.19
CA GLU A 272 -8.16 15.97 1.43
C GLU A 272 -7.88 14.46 1.44
N ALA A 273 -6.72 14.00 0.94
CA ALA A 273 -6.46 12.56 0.76
C ALA A 273 -6.70 11.76 2.04
N TRP A 274 -6.34 12.30 3.21
CA TRP A 274 -6.63 11.68 4.50
C TRP A 274 -8.13 11.57 4.78
N ASP A 275 -8.88 12.67 4.68
CA ASP A 275 -10.34 12.70 4.86
C ASP A 275 -11.06 11.78 3.87
N PHE A 276 -10.50 11.59 2.68
CA PHE A 276 -11.00 10.65 1.69
C PHE A 276 -10.82 9.21 2.18
N VAL A 277 -9.58 8.76 2.38
CA VAL A 277 -9.29 7.33 2.69
C VAL A 277 -9.82 6.91 4.06
N SER A 278 -9.92 7.83 5.02
CA SER A 278 -10.41 7.56 6.38
C SER A 278 -11.93 7.65 6.52
N SER A 279 -12.67 8.02 5.45
CA SER A 279 -14.11 8.18 5.55
C SER A 279 -14.88 6.86 5.60
N ASP A 280 -16.01 6.87 6.32
CA ASP A 280 -16.94 5.73 6.41
C ASP A 280 -17.54 5.33 5.06
N GLU A 281 -17.46 6.19 4.03
CA GLU A 281 -17.86 5.88 2.65
C GLU A 281 -17.03 4.75 2.02
N HIS A 282 -15.90 4.40 2.63
CA HIS A 282 -14.99 3.34 2.18
C HIS A 282 -14.89 2.16 3.15
N ALA A 283 -15.88 2.04 4.07
CA ALA A 283 -15.95 0.92 5.01
C ALA A 283 -16.01 -0.45 4.32
N ASP A 284 -16.49 -0.53 3.08
CA ASP A 284 -16.45 -1.74 2.25
C ASP A 284 -15.00 -2.19 1.99
N ILE A 285 -14.15 -1.25 1.58
CA ILE A 285 -12.71 -1.50 1.34
C ILE A 285 -12.01 -1.83 2.66
N HIS A 286 -12.26 -1.07 3.73
CA HIS A 286 -11.62 -1.28 5.04
C HIS A 286 -11.88 -2.68 5.59
N ASN A 287 -13.14 -3.14 5.51
CA ASN A 287 -13.54 -4.44 6.00
C ASN A 287 -12.97 -5.58 5.16
N GLU A 288 -12.97 -5.45 3.83
CA GLU A 288 -12.36 -6.44 2.95
C GLU A 288 -10.85 -6.54 3.17
N PHE A 289 -10.17 -5.39 3.35
CA PHE A 289 -8.74 -5.32 3.64
C PHE A 289 -8.40 -6.06 4.93
N LEU A 290 -9.08 -5.73 6.03
CA LEU A 290 -8.85 -6.36 7.34
C LEU A 290 -9.14 -7.86 7.30
N GLY A 291 -10.22 -8.29 6.60
CA GLY A 291 -10.51 -9.71 6.41
C GLY A 291 -9.42 -10.44 5.62
N GLY A 292 -8.86 -9.79 4.58
CA GLY A 292 -7.73 -10.30 3.82
C GLY A 292 -6.46 -10.42 4.67
N MET A 293 -6.13 -9.39 5.46
CA MET A 293 -4.97 -9.41 6.35
C MET A 293 -5.11 -10.48 7.44
N GLU A 294 -6.28 -10.62 8.06
CA GLU A 294 -6.54 -11.70 9.02
C GLU A 294 -6.38 -13.10 8.39
N TYR A 295 -6.78 -13.27 7.12
CA TYR A 295 -6.53 -14.50 6.37
C TYR A 295 -5.03 -14.72 6.15
N ALA A 296 -4.30 -13.70 5.67
CA ALA A 296 -2.87 -13.79 5.40
C ALA A 296 -2.05 -14.11 6.66
N ALA A 297 -2.46 -13.59 7.82
CA ALA A 297 -1.81 -13.84 9.10
C ALA A 297 -1.84 -15.33 9.53
N ARG A 298 -2.82 -16.10 9.03
CA ARG A 298 -2.94 -17.56 9.29
C ARG A 298 -2.06 -18.41 8.39
N LEU A 299 -1.50 -17.83 7.33
CA LEU A 299 -0.65 -18.53 6.39
C LEU A 299 0.76 -18.73 6.94
N ASN A 300 1.48 -19.67 6.36
CA ASN A 300 2.92 -19.79 6.60
C ASN A 300 3.67 -18.56 6.04
N MET A 301 4.91 -18.35 6.47
CA MET A 301 5.68 -17.13 6.12
C MET A 301 5.72 -16.85 4.61
N THR A 302 6.05 -17.85 3.78
CA THR A 302 6.17 -17.66 2.33
C THR A 302 4.83 -17.30 1.71
N GLU A 303 3.75 -18.00 2.06
CA GLU A 303 2.40 -17.70 1.56
C GLU A 303 1.88 -16.34 2.06
N ARG A 304 2.25 -15.96 3.29
CA ARG A 304 1.86 -14.70 3.93
C ARG A 304 2.41 -13.50 3.16
N GLU A 305 3.70 -13.48 2.87
CA GLU A 305 4.33 -12.35 2.14
C GLU A 305 3.66 -12.10 0.79
N HIS A 306 3.38 -13.16 0.05
CA HIS A 306 2.68 -13.07 -1.23
C HIS A 306 1.23 -12.57 -1.06
N ALA A 307 0.51 -13.10 -0.08
CA ALA A 307 -0.87 -12.68 0.19
C ALA A 307 -0.94 -11.21 0.60
N VAL A 308 -0.05 -10.76 1.49
CA VAL A 308 0.03 -9.35 1.94
C VAL A 308 0.32 -8.42 0.76
N SER A 309 1.28 -8.77 -0.09
CA SER A 309 1.58 -7.97 -1.29
C SER A 309 0.37 -7.83 -2.23
N ALA A 310 -0.38 -8.92 -2.43
CA ALA A 310 -1.61 -8.89 -3.23
C ALA A 310 -2.71 -8.03 -2.60
N ILE A 311 -2.92 -8.16 -1.30
CA ILE A 311 -3.93 -7.40 -0.57
C ILE A 311 -3.58 -5.91 -0.59
N ARG A 312 -2.34 -5.53 -0.32
CA ARG A 312 -1.87 -4.14 -0.31
C ARG A 312 -1.94 -3.50 -1.69
N SER A 313 -1.47 -4.19 -2.74
CA SER A 313 -1.55 -3.67 -4.11
C SER A 313 -3.00 -3.42 -4.53
N GLY A 314 -3.92 -4.33 -4.20
CA GLY A 314 -5.35 -4.13 -4.45
C GLY A 314 -5.95 -2.99 -3.64
N PHE A 315 -5.63 -2.91 -2.35
CA PHE A 315 -6.11 -1.87 -1.44
C PHE A 315 -5.71 -0.46 -1.93
N TRP A 316 -4.44 -0.28 -2.25
CA TRP A 316 -3.92 1.01 -2.73
C TRP A 316 -4.40 1.34 -4.13
N LYS A 317 -4.49 0.34 -5.03
CA LYS A 317 -5.04 0.53 -6.37
C LYS A 317 -6.49 1.00 -6.32
N GLU A 318 -7.30 0.42 -5.44
CA GLU A 318 -8.71 0.80 -5.33
C GLU A 318 -8.85 2.25 -4.84
N TYR A 319 -8.08 2.69 -3.84
CA TYR A 319 -8.09 4.10 -3.45
C TYR A 319 -7.66 5.02 -4.56
N LYS A 320 -6.61 4.68 -5.30
CA LYS A 320 -6.16 5.45 -6.47
C LYS A 320 -7.25 5.56 -7.54
N ASP A 321 -7.94 4.46 -7.85
CA ASP A 321 -9.01 4.45 -8.83
C ASP A 321 -10.21 5.29 -8.35
N ARG A 322 -10.67 5.11 -7.10
CA ARG A 322 -11.79 5.87 -6.53
C ARG A 322 -11.49 7.36 -6.36
N PHE A 323 -10.27 7.72 -5.94
CA PHE A 323 -9.84 9.12 -5.80
C PHE A 323 -9.87 9.88 -7.14
N ASN A 324 -9.75 9.14 -8.24
CA ASN A 324 -9.84 9.64 -9.61
C ASN A 324 -11.22 9.48 -10.25
N ASP A 325 -12.26 9.27 -9.45
CA ASP A 325 -13.65 9.09 -9.90
C ASP A 325 -13.83 7.90 -10.86
N ARG A 326 -12.92 6.93 -10.86
CA ARG A 326 -13.05 5.69 -11.62
C ARG A 326 -13.91 4.72 -10.81
N LYS A 327 -15.24 4.91 -10.88
CA LYS A 327 -16.20 3.96 -10.29
C LYS A 327 -16.18 2.66 -11.08
N ILE A 328 -15.69 1.60 -10.46
CA ILE A 328 -15.69 0.26 -11.06
C ILE A 328 -16.75 -0.56 -10.33
N SER A 329 -17.70 -1.09 -11.10
CA SER A 329 -18.75 -1.95 -10.56
C SER A 329 -18.14 -3.31 -10.21
N ASN A 330 -18.18 -3.69 -8.93
CA ASN A 330 -17.76 -4.99 -8.43
C ASN A 330 -18.21 -6.12 -9.36
N GLN A 331 -17.27 -6.81 -10.01
CA GLN A 331 -17.55 -8.12 -10.59
C GLN A 331 -17.11 -9.21 -9.59
N ALA A 332 -17.70 -10.39 -9.72
CA ALA A 332 -17.66 -11.47 -8.74
C ALA A 332 -16.21 -11.88 -8.37
N GLY A 333 -15.65 -11.30 -7.30
CA GLY A 333 -14.26 -11.53 -6.88
C GLY A 333 -13.78 -10.78 -5.64
N GLY A 334 -14.50 -9.75 -5.18
CA GLY A 334 -14.07 -8.85 -4.11
C GLY A 334 -13.36 -7.61 -4.68
N ILE A 335 -13.52 -6.47 -4.03
CA ILE A 335 -13.03 -5.17 -4.50
C ILE A 335 -11.50 -5.18 -4.60
N ILE A 336 -10.82 -5.68 -3.56
CA ILE A 336 -9.36 -5.64 -3.43
C ILE A 336 -8.72 -6.64 -4.39
N ALA A 337 -9.27 -7.85 -4.52
CA ALA A 337 -8.73 -8.86 -5.43
C ALA A 337 -8.83 -8.43 -6.90
N GLU A 338 -9.94 -7.78 -7.27
CA GLU A 338 -10.10 -7.23 -8.62
C GLU A 338 -9.11 -6.09 -8.86
N ALA A 339 -8.99 -5.17 -7.90
CA ALA A 339 -8.03 -4.06 -7.97
C ALA A 339 -6.58 -4.55 -8.07
N ALA A 340 -6.20 -5.60 -7.33
CA ALA A 340 -4.87 -6.20 -7.41
C ALA A 340 -4.59 -6.75 -8.81
N SER A 341 -5.58 -7.40 -9.42
CA SER A 341 -5.47 -7.91 -10.80
C SER A 341 -5.28 -6.78 -11.81
N ARG A 342 -5.98 -5.65 -11.63
CA ARG A 342 -5.80 -4.45 -12.45
C ARG A 342 -4.42 -3.82 -12.25
N ALA A 343 -3.92 -3.79 -11.01
CA ALA A 343 -2.59 -3.30 -10.71
C ALA A 343 -1.51 -4.12 -11.44
N VAL A 344 -1.63 -5.45 -11.44
CA VAL A 344 -0.72 -6.35 -12.18
C VAL A 344 -0.81 -6.12 -13.68
N ALA A 345 -2.01 -5.98 -14.24
CA ALA A 345 -2.20 -5.71 -15.67
C ALA A 345 -1.60 -4.37 -16.10
N ALA A 346 -1.61 -3.37 -15.21
CA ALA A 346 -1.00 -2.07 -15.43
C ALA A 346 0.52 -2.06 -15.18
N GLY A 347 1.08 -3.09 -14.54
CA GLY A 347 2.46 -3.09 -14.05
C GLY A 347 2.70 -2.02 -12.99
N ASP A 348 1.70 -1.75 -12.14
CA ASP A 348 1.79 -0.72 -11.10
C ASP A 348 2.89 -1.06 -10.09
N VAL A 349 3.65 -0.05 -9.69
CA VAL A 349 4.57 -0.12 -8.54
C VAL A 349 4.15 0.96 -7.56
N PHE A 350 3.87 0.56 -6.33
CA PHE A 350 3.48 1.45 -5.25
C PHE A 350 4.64 1.56 -4.26
N ILE A 351 5.05 2.79 -3.97
CA ILE A 351 6.15 3.07 -3.05
C ILE A 351 5.63 4.06 -2.01
N ALA A 352 5.68 3.66 -0.75
CA ALA A 352 5.35 4.44 0.44
C ALA A 352 6.50 4.30 1.46
N CYS A 353 6.51 5.13 2.49
CA CYS A 353 7.48 5.02 3.57
C CYS A 353 7.43 3.62 4.17
N GLY A 354 8.56 2.90 4.19
CA GLY A 354 8.63 1.56 4.77
C GLY A 354 7.95 0.46 3.96
N SER A 355 7.47 0.74 2.74
CA SER A 355 6.91 -0.30 1.87
C SER A 355 7.04 0.00 0.38
N THR A 356 7.53 -0.98 -0.37
CA THR A 356 7.39 -1.02 -1.83
C THR A 356 6.66 -2.29 -2.23
N VAL A 357 5.56 -2.11 -2.97
CA VAL A 357 4.76 -3.20 -3.50
C VAL A 357 4.73 -3.08 -5.02
N SER A 358 5.46 -3.96 -5.68
CA SER A 358 5.38 -4.15 -7.12
C SER A 358 4.23 -5.10 -7.43
N ALA A 359 3.25 -4.65 -8.22
CA ALA A 359 2.18 -5.49 -8.72
C ALA A 359 2.74 -6.44 -9.78
N THR A 360 3.30 -7.55 -9.32
CA THR A 360 3.88 -8.59 -10.17
C THR A 360 2.86 -9.71 -10.38
N GLN A 361 3.02 -10.48 -11.47
CA GLN A 361 2.29 -11.75 -11.58
C GLN A 361 2.66 -12.57 -10.36
N PHE A 362 1.70 -12.79 -9.47
CA PHE A 362 1.91 -13.52 -8.24
C PHE A 362 2.41 -14.93 -8.60
N THR A 363 3.71 -15.16 -8.43
CA THR A 363 4.33 -16.50 -8.51
C THR A 363 4.29 -17.19 -7.15
N ALA A 364 3.28 -16.91 -6.33
CA ALA A 364 2.79 -17.97 -5.47
C ALA A 364 1.99 -18.90 -6.36
N GLN A 365 2.15 -20.22 -6.21
CA GLN A 365 1.19 -21.18 -6.70
C GLN A 365 -0.21 -20.71 -6.26
N GLU A 366 -0.94 -20.01 -7.15
CA GLU A 366 -2.23 -19.43 -6.85
C GLU A 366 -3.05 -20.53 -6.18
N SER A 367 -3.47 -20.26 -4.94
CA SER A 367 -4.13 -21.26 -4.11
C SER A 367 -5.18 -21.96 -4.95
N THR A 368 -5.06 -23.28 -5.06
CA THR A 368 -6.00 -24.09 -5.82
C THR A 368 -7.43 -23.82 -5.34
N ALA A 369 -7.59 -23.32 -4.11
CA ALA A 369 -8.80 -22.78 -3.51
C ALA A 369 -9.36 -21.50 -4.17
N SER A 370 -8.53 -20.50 -4.52
CA SER A 370 -8.97 -19.28 -5.21
C SER A 370 -9.41 -19.58 -6.64
N ARG A 371 -8.63 -20.39 -7.38
CA ARG A 371 -9.02 -20.88 -8.71
C ARG A 371 -10.27 -21.77 -8.66
N ALA A 372 -10.42 -22.62 -7.64
CA ALA A 372 -11.60 -23.47 -7.46
C ALA A 372 -12.85 -22.66 -7.05
N SER A 373 -12.69 -21.58 -6.29
CA SER A 373 -13.78 -20.65 -5.93
C SER A 373 -14.27 -19.88 -7.16
N ILE A 374 -13.34 -19.32 -7.94
CA ILE A 374 -13.62 -18.61 -9.19
C ILE A 374 -14.18 -19.56 -10.25
N ALA A 375 -13.66 -20.79 -10.36
CA ALA A 375 -14.20 -21.83 -11.23
C ALA A 375 -15.60 -22.30 -10.79
N ASN A 376 -15.87 -22.42 -9.48
CA ASN A 376 -17.19 -22.75 -8.95
C ASN A 376 -18.22 -21.61 -9.15
N SER A 377 -17.76 -20.36 -9.12
CA SER A 377 -18.57 -19.18 -9.45
C SER A 377 -18.94 -19.18 -10.94
N LEU A 378 -17.95 -19.36 -11.83
CA LEU A 378 -18.15 -19.46 -13.28
C LEU A 378 -19.00 -20.69 -13.68
N LEU A 379 -18.95 -21.78 -12.90
CA LEU A 379 -19.80 -22.96 -13.05
C LEU A 379 -21.28 -22.70 -12.74
N ARG A 380 -21.65 -21.59 -12.09
CA ARG A 380 -23.05 -21.28 -11.74
C ARG A 380 -23.66 -20.18 -12.60
N GLU A 381 -22.84 -19.32 -13.22
CA GLU A 381 -23.31 -18.12 -13.91
C GLU A 381 -23.49 -18.27 -15.44
N VAL A 382 -22.87 -19.26 -16.09
CA VAL A 382 -23.03 -19.48 -17.54
C VAL A 382 -24.14 -20.51 -17.79
N LYS A 383 -25.24 -20.12 -18.46
CA LYS A 383 -26.24 -21.08 -18.95
C LYS A 383 -25.57 -22.11 -19.88
N GLY A 384 -25.37 -23.33 -19.39
CA GLY A 384 -24.64 -24.41 -20.08
C GLY A 384 -23.35 -24.86 -19.37
N SER A 385 -23.00 -24.23 -18.25
CA SER A 385 -21.86 -24.62 -17.41
C SER A 385 -21.97 -26.08 -16.99
N GLY A 386 -20.91 -26.82 -17.30
CA GLY A 386 -20.83 -28.25 -17.07
C GLY A 386 -20.74 -29.06 -18.37
N ASN A 387 -21.17 -28.57 -19.53
CA ASN A 387 -21.00 -29.27 -20.81
C ASN A 387 -19.97 -28.55 -21.70
N CYS A 388 -18.98 -29.28 -22.21
CA CYS A 388 -18.01 -28.74 -23.17
C CYS A 388 -18.71 -28.26 -24.46
N SER A 389 -18.50 -27.00 -24.87
CA SER A 389 -19.16 -26.45 -26.07
C SER A 389 -18.69 -27.08 -27.38
N ALA A 390 -17.54 -27.74 -27.39
CA ALA A 390 -17.07 -28.50 -28.55
C ALA A 390 -17.67 -29.92 -28.58
N CYS A 391 -17.78 -30.60 -27.44
CA CYS A 391 -18.04 -32.04 -27.43
C CYS A 391 -19.19 -32.53 -26.55
N GLY A 392 -19.87 -31.62 -25.86
CA GLY A 392 -20.97 -31.94 -24.96
C GLY A 392 -20.57 -32.72 -23.69
N ALA A 393 -19.28 -33.01 -23.49
CA ALA A 393 -18.80 -33.77 -22.33
C ALA A 393 -19.10 -33.02 -21.03
N LYS A 394 -19.64 -33.75 -20.03
CA LYS A 394 -19.99 -33.19 -18.73
C LYS A 394 -18.78 -33.16 -17.78
N GLY A 395 -18.42 -32.03 -17.15
CA GLY A 395 -17.34 -31.96 -16.16
C GLY A 395 -16.67 -30.59 -15.99
N VAL A 396 -15.59 -30.56 -15.18
CA VAL A 396 -14.79 -29.35 -14.89
C VAL A 396 -14.13 -28.83 -16.18
N LEU A 397 -14.43 -27.59 -16.54
CA LEU A 397 -13.86 -26.90 -17.71
C LEU A 397 -12.57 -26.18 -17.30
N TYR A 398 -11.53 -26.23 -18.14
CA TYR A 398 -10.21 -25.67 -17.85
C TYR A 398 -9.83 -24.61 -18.90
N GLY A 399 -9.47 -23.40 -18.47
CA GLY A 399 -8.86 -22.32 -19.29
C GLY A 399 -9.75 -21.70 -20.39
N CYS A 400 -9.77 -20.37 -20.51
CA CYS A 400 -10.52 -19.58 -21.52
C CYS A 400 -12.00 -19.94 -21.76
N GLY A 401 -12.64 -20.65 -20.81
CA GLY A 401 -14.05 -20.47 -20.46
C GLY A 401 -15.13 -21.34 -21.12
N VAL A 402 -14.86 -22.30 -22.02
CA VAL A 402 -15.98 -23.10 -22.61
C VAL A 402 -15.70 -24.56 -23.05
N PHE A 403 -14.50 -25.12 -22.82
CA PHE A 403 -14.10 -26.46 -23.29
C PHE A 403 -13.61 -27.40 -22.17
N CYS A 404 -13.84 -28.71 -22.31
CA CYS A 404 -13.26 -29.70 -21.39
C CYS A 404 -11.74 -29.79 -21.57
N GLY A 405 -11.01 -30.28 -20.57
CA GLY A 405 -9.54 -30.30 -20.57
C GLY A 405 -8.91 -30.85 -21.85
N ARG A 406 -9.46 -31.93 -22.42
CA ARG A 406 -8.98 -32.53 -23.66
C ARG A 406 -9.19 -31.66 -24.90
N CYS A 407 -10.30 -30.93 -24.97
CA CYS A 407 -10.57 -29.99 -26.06
C CYS A 407 -9.72 -28.72 -25.89
N ASN A 408 -9.58 -28.22 -24.66
CA ASN A 408 -8.75 -27.04 -24.37
C ASN A 408 -7.27 -27.28 -24.68
N GLU A 409 -6.74 -28.46 -24.36
CA GLU A 409 -5.35 -28.82 -24.68
C GLU A 409 -5.09 -28.79 -26.19
N LYS A 410 -5.98 -29.39 -26.99
CA LYS A 410 -5.90 -29.33 -28.46
C LYS A 410 -6.04 -27.92 -29.02
N TRP A 411 -6.90 -27.11 -28.41
CA TRP A 411 -7.09 -25.70 -28.79
C TRP A 411 -5.80 -24.91 -28.55
N CYS A 412 -5.22 -25.04 -27.36
CA CYS A 412 -3.96 -24.41 -26.98
C CYS A 412 -2.79 -24.87 -27.85
N SER A 413 -2.70 -26.17 -28.17
CA SER A 413 -1.66 -26.70 -29.05
C SER A 413 -1.77 -26.15 -30.48
N GLU A 414 -2.97 -26.03 -31.04
CA GLU A 414 -3.15 -25.51 -32.40
C GLU A 414 -2.91 -24.00 -32.46
N TYR A 415 -3.34 -23.25 -31.44
CA TYR A 415 -3.07 -21.82 -31.34
C TYR A 415 -1.56 -21.56 -31.24
N LYS A 416 -0.84 -22.33 -30.41
CA LYS A 416 0.64 -22.24 -30.33
C LYS A 416 1.32 -22.59 -31.66
N ARG A 417 0.76 -23.53 -32.43
CA ARG A 417 1.34 -23.99 -33.70
C ARG A 417 1.10 -23.04 -34.87
N THR A 418 -0.06 -22.38 -34.91
CA THR A 418 -0.52 -21.66 -36.11
C THR A 418 -0.86 -20.18 -35.86
N GLY A 419 -0.91 -19.75 -34.60
CA GLY A 419 -1.38 -18.43 -34.20
C GLY A 419 -2.88 -18.19 -34.40
N LYS A 420 -3.64 -19.20 -34.86
CA LYS A 420 -5.07 -19.06 -35.17
C LYS A 420 -5.93 -19.80 -34.15
N GLN A 421 -7.01 -19.17 -33.72
CA GLN A 421 -7.98 -19.75 -32.80
C GLN A 421 -8.92 -20.71 -33.54
N LEU A 422 -9.12 -21.91 -32.98
CA LEU A 422 -10.08 -22.87 -33.52
C LEU A 422 -11.48 -22.61 -32.96
N SER A 423 -12.50 -22.70 -33.81
CA SER A 423 -13.90 -22.63 -33.39
C SER A 423 -14.34 -23.91 -32.66
N PRO A 424 -15.38 -23.85 -31.81
CA PRO A 424 -15.93 -25.02 -31.12
C PRO A 424 -16.21 -26.22 -32.04
N ARG A 425 -16.70 -25.96 -33.26
CA ARG A 425 -17.04 -27.00 -34.25
C ARG A 425 -15.79 -27.65 -34.85
N GLN A 426 -14.73 -26.87 -35.12
CA GLN A 426 -13.44 -27.39 -35.59
C GLN A 426 -12.77 -28.25 -34.52
N LEU A 427 -12.90 -27.83 -33.26
CA LEU A 427 -12.36 -28.52 -32.11
C LEU A 427 -13.10 -29.83 -31.80
N SER A 428 -14.42 -29.83 -31.99
CA SER A 428 -15.27 -31.03 -31.95
C SER A 428 -14.80 -32.05 -32.97
N TYR A 429 -14.62 -31.61 -34.23
CA TYR A 429 -14.16 -32.46 -35.32
C TYR A 429 -12.81 -33.11 -34.97
N LEU A 430 -11.79 -32.31 -34.63
CA LEU A 430 -10.46 -32.80 -34.23
C LEU A 430 -10.47 -33.75 -33.02
N SER A 431 -11.52 -33.70 -32.20
CA SER A 431 -11.66 -34.53 -31.00
C SER A 431 -12.38 -35.86 -31.25
N TYR A 432 -13.23 -35.94 -32.28
CA TYR A 432 -14.11 -37.09 -32.54
C TYR A 432 -13.92 -37.74 -33.93
N SER A 433 -13.31 -37.07 -34.91
CA SER A 433 -13.04 -37.65 -36.23
C SER A 433 -11.79 -38.54 -36.18
N ARG A 434 -11.98 -39.85 -36.04
CA ARG A 434 -11.00 -40.82 -36.53
C ARG A 434 -11.03 -40.79 -38.06
N GLY A 435 -10.14 -40.04 -38.68
CA GLY A 435 -9.59 -40.44 -39.98
C GLY A 435 -10.19 -39.89 -41.27
N THR A 436 -10.83 -38.73 -41.32
CA THR A 436 -11.08 -38.05 -42.61
C THR A 436 -10.67 -36.57 -42.54
N LYS A 437 -9.88 -36.13 -43.52
CA LYS A 437 -9.56 -34.71 -43.71
C LYS A 437 -10.87 -33.95 -44.01
N PRO A 438 -11.01 -32.69 -43.57
CA PRO A 438 -12.08 -31.86 -44.10
C PRO A 438 -11.79 -31.63 -45.58
N GLU A 439 -12.73 -32.03 -46.44
CA GLU A 439 -12.80 -31.50 -47.80
C GLU A 439 -12.94 -29.97 -47.71
N ALA A 440 -12.16 -29.29 -48.53
CA ALA A 440 -12.16 -27.85 -48.64
C ALA A 440 -13.48 -27.42 -49.26
N ASP A 441 -14.20 -26.51 -48.59
CA ASP A 441 -15.11 -25.60 -49.29
C ASP A 441 -15.12 -24.23 -48.64
N THR A 442 -13.96 -23.57 -48.74
CA THR A 442 -13.90 -22.11 -48.66
C THR A 442 -14.41 -21.46 -49.96
N ALA A 443 -14.59 -22.21 -51.05
CA ALA A 443 -15.05 -21.67 -52.33
C ALA A 443 -16.55 -21.34 -52.31
N ASP A 444 -17.40 -22.23 -51.76
CA ASP A 444 -18.84 -22.03 -51.72
C ASP A 444 -19.28 -20.86 -50.82
N MET A 445 -18.55 -20.61 -49.72
CA MET A 445 -18.87 -19.53 -48.80
C MET A 445 -18.59 -18.13 -49.38
N PHE A 446 -17.57 -18.00 -50.25
CA PHE A 446 -17.29 -16.76 -50.97
C PHE A 446 -18.22 -16.54 -52.16
N GLU A 447 -18.75 -17.61 -52.77
CA GLU A 447 -19.72 -17.51 -53.86
C GLU A 447 -21.13 -17.16 -53.34
N GLU A 448 -21.55 -17.70 -52.19
CA GLU A 448 -22.77 -17.24 -51.49
C GLU A 448 -22.68 -15.76 -51.09
N LEU A 449 -21.56 -15.32 -50.50
CA LEU A 449 -21.32 -13.91 -50.17
C LEU A 449 -21.31 -13.01 -51.42
N ARG A 450 -20.79 -13.49 -52.56
CA ARG A 450 -20.82 -12.76 -53.83
C ARG A 450 -22.22 -12.63 -54.42
N GLN A 451 -23.03 -13.68 -54.32
CA GLN A 451 -24.41 -13.66 -54.81
C GLN A 451 -25.31 -12.78 -53.93
N ASP A 452 -25.07 -12.76 -52.63
CA ASP A 452 -25.78 -11.89 -51.70
C ASP A 452 -25.39 -10.42 -51.89
N TRP A 453 -24.11 -10.11 -52.14
CA TRP A 453 -23.70 -8.75 -52.51
C TRP A 453 -24.28 -8.30 -53.86
N LYS A 454 -24.37 -9.18 -54.88
CA LYS A 454 -25.05 -8.85 -56.14
C LYS A 454 -26.56 -8.64 -56.00
N ARG A 455 -27.20 -9.23 -54.99
CA ARG A 455 -28.63 -9.03 -54.70
C ARG A 455 -28.92 -7.74 -53.94
N MET A 456 -27.94 -7.20 -53.22
CA MET A 456 -28.10 -5.98 -52.42
C MET A 456 -27.92 -4.68 -53.21
N GLY A 457 -27.48 -4.75 -54.48
CA GLY A 457 -27.29 -3.59 -55.36
C GLY A 457 -25.88 -3.03 -55.29
#